data_AF-A0A2S7CBB6-F1
#
_entry.id   AF-A0A2S7CBB6-F1
#
_cell.length_a   1.000
_cell.length_b   1.000
_cell.length_c   1.000
_cell.angle_alpha   90.00
_cell.angle_beta   90.00
_cell.angle_gamma   90.00
#
_symmetry.space_group_name_H-M   'P 1'
#
loop_
_entity.id
_entity.type
_entity.pdbx_description
1 polymer ?
#
loop_
_entity_poly.entity_id
_entity_poly.type
_entity_poly.pdbx_seq_one_letter_code
_entity_poly.pdbx_strand_id
1 'polypeptide(L)'
;MVNAVAVRVLGYLEARLAQHDAAVQVWADLSPDTMDTAIYAHSANPNGSTFPVNFPAADWQQPPPAHMVAILPATHRAGAVSCDGSTRHIVQRWPQRVGKEVRA
;
A
#
# COMPACT_ATOMS: atom_id res chain seq x y z
N MET A 1 6.66 5.83 15.69
CA MET A 1 6.28 4.52 16.30
C MET A 1 5.03 3.94 15.64
N VAL A 2 3.92 4.68 15.55
CA VAL A 2 2.66 4.20 14.96
C VAL A 2 2.82 3.71 13.52
N ASN A 3 3.46 4.47 12.63
CA ASN A 3 3.63 4.06 11.23
C ASN A 3 4.42 2.75 11.08
N ALA A 4 5.39 2.49 11.97
CA ALA A 4 6.13 1.23 11.99
C ALA A 4 5.22 0.05 12.38
N VAL A 5 4.32 0.27 13.34
CA VAL A 5 3.30 -0.73 13.72
C VAL A 5 2.33 -0.95 12.57
N ALA A 6 1.86 0.12 11.92
CA ALA A 6 0.95 0.02 10.78
C ALA A 6 1.56 -0.81 9.63
N VAL A 7 2.84 -0.60 9.31
CA VAL A 7 3.55 -1.39 8.29
C VAL A 7 3.70 -2.86 8.70
N ARG A 8 3.93 -3.15 9.98
CA ARG A 8 3.95 -4.54 10.48
C ARG A 8 2.58 -5.21 10.37
N VAL A 9 1.51 -4.48 10.71
CA VAL A 9 0.14 -4.98 10.61
C VAL A 9 -0.25 -5.19 9.14
N LEU A 10 0.15 -4.29 8.24
CA LEU A 10 0.00 -4.47 6.79
C LEU A 10 0.63 -5.79 6.35
N GLY A 11 1.89 -6.05 6.70
CA GLY A 11 2.57 -7.30 6.37
C GLY A 11 1.88 -8.54 6.94
N TYR A 12 1.35 -8.45 8.17
CA TYR A 12 0.57 -9.53 8.78
C TYR A 12 -0.72 -9.82 8.02
N LEU A 13 -1.48 -8.78 7.65
CA LEU A 13 -2.72 -8.93 6.89
C LEU A 13 -2.46 -9.50 5.49
N GLU A 14 -1.43 -9.03 4.80
CA GLU A 14 -1.01 -9.59 3.51
C GLU A 14 -0.70 -11.09 3.62
N ALA A 15 0.07 -11.49 4.64
CA ALA A 15 0.41 -12.89 4.85
C ALA A 15 -0.82 -13.75 5.17
N ARG A 16 -1.76 -13.21 5.94
CA ARG A 16 -2.99 -13.93 6.30
C ARG A 16 -3.92 -14.05 5.11
N LEU A 17 -4.12 -12.97 4.35
CA LEU A 17 -5.02 -12.93 3.20
C LEU A 17 -4.48 -13.73 2.01
N ALA A 18 -3.16 -13.85 1.86
CA ALA A 18 -2.54 -14.73 0.87
C ALA A 18 -2.92 -16.23 1.04
N GLN A 19 -3.43 -16.62 2.22
CA GLN A 19 -3.92 -17.98 2.47
C GLN A 19 -5.39 -18.18 2.05
N HIS A 20 -6.06 -17.13 1.59
CA HIS A 20 -7.45 -17.17 1.15
C HIS A 20 -7.53 -17.03 -0.38
N ASP A 21 -8.43 -17.78 -1.02
CA ASP A 21 -8.67 -17.71 -2.48
C ASP A 21 -9.36 -16.41 -2.94
N ALA A 22 -9.64 -15.49 -2.02
CA ALA A 22 -10.27 -14.21 -2.34
C ALA A 22 -9.21 -13.19 -2.77
N ALA A 23 -9.42 -12.57 -3.93
CA ALA A 23 -8.59 -11.46 -4.38
C ALA A 23 -8.84 -10.22 -3.49
N VAL A 24 -7.90 -9.93 -2.60
CA VAL A 24 -7.92 -8.76 -1.70
C VAL A 24 -6.66 -7.94 -1.91
N GLN A 25 -6.83 -6.65 -2.17
CA GLN A 25 -5.76 -5.66 -2.15
C GLN A 25 -5.65 -5.06 -0.75
N VAL A 26 -4.44 -4.94 -0.22
CA VAL A 26 -4.18 -4.32 1.08
C VAL A 26 -3.16 -3.19 0.91
N TRP A 27 -3.37 -2.08 1.60
CA TRP A 27 -2.40 -0.98 1.67
C TRP A 27 -2.53 -0.24 3.01
N ALA A 28 -1.51 0.53 3.35
CA ALA A 28 -1.58 1.49 4.46
C ALA A 28 -1.56 2.92 3.91
N ASP A 29 -2.32 3.81 4.54
CA ASP A 29 -2.18 5.25 4.41
C ASP A 29 -1.42 5.77 5.63
N LEU A 30 -0.19 6.23 5.44
CA LEU A 30 0.67 6.72 6.50
C LEU A 30 0.67 8.25 6.53
N SER A 31 0.20 8.81 7.64
CA SER A 31 0.19 10.24 7.87
C SER A 31 1.33 10.65 8.83
N PRO A 32 1.89 11.87 8.69
CA PRO A 32 2.72 12.49 9.71
C PRO A 32 1.96 12.69 11.02
N ASP A 33 0.66 13.04 10.93
CA ASP A 33 -0.25 12.94 12.07
C ASP A 33 -0.68 11.49 12.21
N THR A 34 -0.08 10.80 13.17
CA THR A 34 -0.29 9.36 13.34
C THR A 34 -1.73 8.98 13.70
N MET A 35 -2.58 9.93 14.13
CA MET A 35 -4.01 9.67 14.35
C MET A 35 -4.77 9.37 13.04
N ASP A 36 -4.24 9.84 11.91
CA ASP A 36 -4.81 9.64 10.56
C ASP A 36 -4.19 8.45 9.81
N THR A 37 -3.40 7.62 10.50
CA THR A 37 -2.82 6.43 9.87
C THR A 37 -3.83 5.29 9.85
N ALA A 38 -4.05 4.72 8.66
CA ALA A 38 -5.03 3.66 8.47
C ALA A 38 -4.49 2.53 7.60
N ILE A 39 -5.11 1.35 7.73
CA ILE A 39 -4.86 0.18 6.89
C ILE A 39 -6.17 -0.21 6.25
N TYR A 40 -6.13 -0.44 4.95
CA TYR A 40 -7.30 -0.76 4.15
C TYR A 40 -7.14 -2.15 3.55
N ALA A 41 -8.23 -2.91 3.55
CA ALA A 41 -8.39 -4.12 2.78
C ALA A 41 -9.58 -3.90 1.84
N HIS A 42 -9.34 -4.08 0.55
CA HIS A 42 -10.34 -3.89 -0.50
C HIS A 42 -10.47 -5.19 -1.29
N SER A 43 -11.69 -5.61 -1.56
CA SER A 43 -12.00 -6.72 -2.46
C SER A 43 -12.84 -6.20 -3.61
N ALA A 44 -12.92 -6.97 -4.70
CA ALA A 44 -13.95 -6.73 -5.70
C ALA A 44 -15.31 -6.69 -4.99
N ASN A 45 -16.07 -5.61 -5.19
CA ASN A 45 -17.41 -5.48 -4.64
C ASN A 45 -18.41 -5.24 -5.77
N PRO A 46 -19.69 -5.61 -5.60
CA PRO A 46 -20.72 -5.38 -6.61
C PRO A 46 -21.06 -3.89 -6.82
N ASN A 47 -20.57 -3.01 -5.93
CA ASN A 47 -20.92 -1.59 -5.90
C ASN A 47 -20.09 -0.76 -6.89
N GLY A 48 -19.28 -1.40 -7.73
CA GLY A 48 -18.66 -0.78 -8.90
C GLY A 48 -17.41 0.06 -8.61
N SER A 49 -16.85 0.02 -7.39
CA SER A 49 -15.54 0.64 -7.16
C SER A 49 -14.46 -0.17 -7.86
N THR A 50 -13.55 0.52 -8.54
CA THR A 50 -12.47 -0.13 -9.29
C THR A 50 -11.66 -1.03 -8.38
N PHE A 51 -11.41 -2.26 -8.84
CA PHE A 51 -10.58 -3.23 -8.15
C PHE A 51 -9.53 -3.78 -9.14
N PRO A 52 -8.23 -3.72 -8.81
CA PRO A 52 -7.63 -3.04 -7.66
C PRO A 52 -7.72 -1.49 -7.73
N VAL A 53 -7.56 -0.81 -6.60
CA VAL A 53 -7.35 0.65 -6.53
C VAL A 53 -6.02 1.01 -7.20
N ASN A 54 -6.05 2.00 -8.10
CA ASN A 54 -4.91 2.44 -8.90
C ASN A 54 -4.16 3.66 -8.33
N PHE A 55 -4.66 4.30 -7.26
CA PHE A 55 -4.07 5.46 -6.58
C PHE A 55 -3.50 6.54 -7.54
N PRO A 56 -4.35 7.18 -8.37
CA PRO A 56 -3.88 8.09 -9.42
C PRO A 56 -3.23 9.36 -8.87
N ALA A 57 -3.52 9.73 -7.62
CA ALA A 57 -2.94 10.87 -6.93
C ALA A 57 -1.59 10.54 -6.25
N ALA A 58 -1.15 9.28 -6.24
CA ALA A 58 0.10 8.88 -5.61
C ALA A 58 1.28 9.04 -6.57
N ASP A 59 2.24 9.88 -6.18
CA ASP A 59 3.55 9.98 -6.81
C ASP A 59 4.46 8.86 -6.30
N TRP A 60 4.69 7.87 -7.15
CA TRP A 60 5.57 6.72 -6.86
C TRP A 60 7.04 6.97 -7.23
N GLN A 61 7.36 8.10 -7.87
CA GLN A 61 8.73 8.47 -8.27
C GLN A 61 9.43 9.26 -7.17
N GLN A 62 8.68 10.00 -6.36
CA GLN A 62 9.22 10.71 -5.22
C GLN A 62 9.80 9.72 -4.19
N PRO A 63 11.07 9.86 -3.78
CA PRO A 63 11.65 9.01 -2.75
C PRO A 63 10.95 9.25 -1.40
N PRO A 64 10.58 8.20 -0.66
CA PRO A 64 10.00 8.35 0.66
C PRO A 64 10.99 8.97 1.66
N PRO A 65 10.52 9.67 2.71
CA PRO A 65 11.36 10.16 3.79
C PRO A 65 12.18 9.03 4.45
N ALA A 66 13.39 9.33 4.92
CA ALA A 66 14.32 8.34 5.47
C ALA A 66 13.73 7.49 6.62
N HIS A 67 12.94 8.12 7.50
CA HIS A 67 12.27 7.40 8.59
C HIS A 67 11.23 6.38 8.10
N MET A 68 10.65 6.61 6.92
CA MET A 68 9.72 5.69 6.28
C MET A 68 10.49 4.56 5.60
N VAL A 69 11.57 4.88 4.89
CA VAL A 69 12.46 3.87 4.28
C VAL A 69 12.94 2.87 5.34
N ALA A 70 13.27 3.33 6.54
CA ALA A 70 13.72 2.48 7.65
C ALA A 70 12.68 1.46 8.15
N ILE A 71 11.38 1.67 7.88
CA ILE A 71 10.30 0.78 8.34
C ILE A 71 9.68 -0.03 7.20
N LEU A 72 9.95 0.32 5.95
CA LEU A 72 9.39 -0.35 4.78
C LEU A 72 10.12 -1.69 4.50
N PRO A 73 9.39 -2.80 4.36
CA PRO A 73 9.97 -4.03 3.82
C PRO A 73 10.45 -3.80 2.38
N ALA A 74 11.48 -4.54 1.97
CA ALA A 74 11.99 -4.49 0.59
C ALA A 74 10.94 -4.91 -0.46
N THR A 75 9.90 -5.64 -0.05
CA THR A 75 8.78 -6.05 -0.89
C THR A 75 7.75 -4.95 -1.12
N HIS A 76 7.89 -3.78 -0.48
CA HIS A 76 6.92 -2.70 -0.51
C HIS A 76 7.46 -1.45 -1.20
N ARG A 77 6.52 -0.64 -1.69
CA ARG A 77 6.76 0.72 -2.18
C ARG A 77 5.86 1.69 -1.43
N ALA A 78 6.27 2.96 -1.40
CA ALA A 78 5.45 4.05 -0.90
C ALA A 78 5.28 5.11 -1.99
N GLY A 79 4.07 5.64 -2.14
CA GLY A 79 3.75 6.73 -3.04
C GLY A 79 3.24 7.93 -2.24
N ALA A 80 3.75 9.12 -2.54
CA ALA A 80 3.37 10.35 -1.84
C ALA A 80 2.04 10.89 -2.39
N VAL A 81 1.14 11.31 -1.50
CA VAL A 81 -0.14 11.93 -1.82
C VAL A 81 -0.28 13.23 -1.03
N SER A 82 -0.59 14.34 -1.72
CA SER A 82 -0.92 15.60 -1.07
C SER A 82 -2.38 15.59 -0.61
N CYS A 83 -2.61 15.84 0.69
CA CYS A 83 -3.92 15.88 1.31
C CYS A 83 -3.96 17.05 2.31
N ASP A 84 -4.80 18.05 2.05
CA ASP A 84 -5.05 19.21 2.93
C ASP A 84 -3.77 19.93 3.42
N GLY A 85 -2.79 20.09 2.53
CA GLY A 85 -1.51 20.73 2.84
C GLY A 85 -0.50 19.83 3.56
N SER A 86 -0.84 18.58 3.84
CA SER A 86 0.05 17.55 4.37
C SER A 86 0.38 16.49 3.31
N THR A 87 1.52 15.83 3.45
CA THR A 87 1.90 14.69 2.59
C THR A 87 1.65 13.39 3.32
N ARG A 88 0.74 12.59 2.79
CA ARG A 88 0.50 11.20 3.22
C ARG A 88 1.22 10.23 2.29
N HIS A 89 1.42 9.00 2.74
CA HIS A 89 2.11 7.99 1.94
C HIS A 89 1.30 6.71 1.87
N ILE A 90 0.94 6.33 0.64
CA ILE A 90 0.29 5.05 0.35
C ILE A 90 1.37 3.98 0.28
N VAL A 91 1.33 3.02 1.19
CA VAL A 91 2.25 1.89 1.24
C VAL A 91 1.54 0.63 0.77
N GLN A 92 2.10 -0.01 -0.25
CA GLN A 92 1.61 -1.29 -0.76
C GLN A 92 2.78 -2.18 -1.18
N ARG A 93 2.54 -3.49 -1.25
CA ARG A 93 3.48 -4.42 -1.87
C ARG A 93 3.76 -3.97 -3.31
N TRP A 94 4.98 -4.18 -3.81
CA TRP A 94 5.27 -4.01 -5.22
C TRP A 94 4.23 -4.81 -6.03
N PRO A 95 3.60 -4.19 -7.06
CA PRO A 95 2.80 -4.95 -8.00
C PRO A 95 3.68 -6.08 -8.52
N GLN A 96 3.22 -7.33 -8.42
CA GLN A 96 3.96 -8.41 -9.04
C GLN A 96 4.10 -8.05 -10.51
N ARG A 97 5.33 -7.98 -11.01
CA ARG A 97 5.56 -7.96 -12.45
C ARG A 97 4.90 -9.23 -12.94
N VAL A 98 3.76 -9.12 -13.60
CA VAL A 98 3.22 -10.21 -14.40
C VAL A 98 4.28 -10.43 -15.47
N GLY A 99 5.16 -11.40 -15.22
CA GLY A 99 6.09 -11.87 -16.22
C GLY A 99 5.24 -12.39 -17.36
N LYS A 100 5.11 -11.60 -18.42
CA LYS A 100 4.90 -12.17 -19.74
C LYS A 100 6.20 -12.86 -20.14
N GLU A 101 6.43 -14.04 -19.59
CA GLU A 101 7.15 -15.07 -20.32
C GLU A 101 6.11 -15.98 -20.97
N VAL A 102 5.68 -15.59 -22.17
CA VAL A 102 5.23 -16.54 -23.20
C VAL A 102 5.82 -16.09 -24.52
N ARG A 103 6.98 -16.70 -24.82
CA ARG A 103 7.52 -17.19 -26.11
C ARG A 103 7.48 -16.31 -27.35
N ALA A 104 8.66 -16.19 -27.98
CA ALA A 104 8.92 -16.90 -29.23
C ALA A 104 10.24 -17.70 -29.08
#